data_AF-A0A8W8MHE0-F1
#
_entry.id   AF-A0A8W8MHE0-F1
#
_cell.length_a   1.000
_cell.length_b   1.000
_cell.length_c   1.000
_cell.angle_alpha   90.00
_cell.angle_beta   90.00
_cell.angle_gamma   90.00
#
_symmetry.space_group_name_H-M   'P 1'
#
loop_
_entity.id
_entity.type
_entity.pdbx_description
1 polymer ?
#
loop_
_entity_poly.entity_id
_entity_poly.type
_entity_poly.pdbx_seq_one_letter_code
_entity_poly.pdbx_strand_id
1 'polypeptide(L)'
;MASSKVGISIKTKNKEMKKEGEAFMYLMSKEWGYKVNKVARSTLSERMFNQKKELPYPEDIMKFSSYLVENLEFVDLSYTAVSGMMFRRIVMLVEARLLLYNRRRPGELEALSLQCYRNRSKEVSGTELSLREQLSKFEKEMLDNQELVEIRGKNGTRVQCTGYLSEGGYPCNELSCQ
;
A
#
# COMPACT_ATOMS: atom_id res chain seq x y z
N MET A 1 -39.22 -9.74 15.81
CA MET A 1 -40.33 -8.78 16.05
C MET A 1 -41.15 -8.54 14.79
N ALA A 2 -40.60 -7.98 13.69
CA ALA A 2 -41.37 -7.75 12.47
C ALA A 2 -41.77 -9.03 11.72
N SER A 3 -40.84 -9.99 11.60
CA SER A 3 -41.14 -11.35 11.10
C SER A 3 -42.22 -12.05 11.93
N SER A 4 -42.18 -11.88 13.26
CA SER A 4 -43.20 -12.38 14.18
C SER A 4 -44.57 -11.71 13.95
N LYS A 5 -44.61 -10.38 13.71
CA LYS A 5 -45.82 -9.63 13.37
C LYS A 5 -46.44 -10.10 12.06
N VAL A 6 -45.63 -10.34 11.03
CA VAL A 6 -46.08 -10.95 9.76
C VAL A 6 -46.63 -12.36 10.01
N GLY A 7 -45.95 -13.19 10.81
CA GLY A 7 -46.43 -14.53 11.16
C GLY A 7 -47.77 -14.53 11.90
N ILE A 8 -47.98 -13.61 12.86
CA ILE A 8 -49.24 -13.47 13.60
C ILE A 8 -50.36 -12.96 12.69
N SER A 9 -50.07 -12.02 11.78
CA SER A 9 -51.06 -11.49 10.83
C SER A 9 -51.61 -12.54 9.86
N ILE A 10 -50.78 -13.53 9.48
CA ILE A 10 -51.22 -14.67 8.65
C ILE A 10 -52.17 -15.56 9.44
N LYS A 11 -51.83 -15.87 10.71
CA LYS A 11 -52.69 -16.68 11.60
C LYS A 11 -54.04 -16.03 11.89
N THR A 12 -54.06 -14.70 12.04
CA THR A 12 -55.27 -13.91 12.35
C THR A 12 -55.98 -13.35 11.12
N LYS A 13 -55.50 -13.65 9.90
CA LYS A 13 -56.02 -13.14 8.61
C LYS A 13 -56.13 -11.60 8.52
N ASN A 14 -55.36 -10.86 9.31
CA ASN A 14 -55.37 -9.40 9.30
C ASN A 14 -54.40 -8.87 8.23
N LYS A 15 -54.95 -8.31 7.14
CA LYS A 15 -54.17 -7.81 5.99
C LYS A 15 -53.37 -6.55 6.31
N GLU A 16 -53.84 -5.71 7.22
CA GLU A 16 -53.23 -4.44 7.55
C GLU A 16 -51.94 -4.65 8.36
N MET A 17 -52.01 -5.50 9.39
CA MET A 17 -50.82 -5.91 10.15
C MET A 17 -49.76 -6.59 9.28
N LYS A 18 -50.20 -7.35 8.27
CA LYS A 18 -49.29 -7.99 7.31
C LYS A 18 -48.53 -6.94 6.50
N LYS A 19 -49.25 -5.97 5.92
CA LYS A 19 -48.69 -4.90 5.10
C LYS A 19 -47.70 -4.04 5.88
N GLU A 20 -48.02 -3.70 7.13
CA GLU A 20 -47.11 -2.98 8.02
C GLU A 20 -45.83 -3.77 8.32
N GLY A 21 -45.96 -5.08 8.60
CA GLY A 21 -44.83 -5.95 8.87
C GLY A 21 -43.90 -6.09 7.67
N GLU A 22 -44.47 -6.28 6.48
CA GLU A 22 -43.72 -6.35 5.22
C GLU A 22 -43.05 -5.01 4.86
N ALA A 23 -43.75 -3.89 5.03
CA ALA A 23 -43.21 -2.55 4.81
C ALA A 23 -42.03 -2.25 5.75
N PHE A 24 -42.13 -2.64 7.02
CA PHE A 24 -41.02 -2.49 7.96
C PHE A 24 -39.82 -3.38 7.61
N MET A 25 -40.05 -4.64 7.22
CA MET A 25 -38.97 -5.53 6.78
C MET A 25 -38.27 -4.98 5.52
N TYR A 26 -39.04 -4.44 4.58
CA TYR A 26 -38.50 -3.78 3.40
C TYR A 26 -37.67 -2.55 3.77
N LEU A 27 -38.21 -1.66 4.62
CA LEU A 27 -37.49 -0.48 5.11
C LEU A 27 -36.19 -0.88 5.82
N MET A 28 -36.25 -1.89 6.69
CA MET A 28 -35.08 -2.41 7.39
C MET A 28 -34.02 -2.89 6.40
N SER A 29 -34.41 -3.65 5.36
CA SER A 29 -33.46 -4.13 4.35
C SER A 29 -32.75 -2.98 3.60
N LYS A 30 -33.44 -1.84 3.38
CA LYS A 30 -32.89 -0.67 2.70
C LYS A 30 -32.03 0.19 3.61
N GLU A 31 -32.44 0.37 4.87
CA GLU A 31 -31.78 1.29 5.79
C GLU A 31 -30.68 0.64 6.65
N TRP A 32 -30.65 -0.69 6.77
CA TRP A 32 -29.69 -1.39 7.65
C TRP A 32 -28.24 -1.01 7.38
N GLY A 33 -27.86 -0.94 6.10
CA GLY A 33 -26.51 -0.57 5.70
C GLY A 33 -26.10 0.82 6.20
N TYR A 34 -27.02 1.78 6.16
CA TYR A 34 -26.74 3.16 6.51
C TYR A 34 -26.93 3.46 8.00
N LYS A 35 -28.02 2.99 8.61
CA LYS A 35 -28.35 3.31 10.01
C LYS A 35 -27.63 2.40 11.00
N VAL A 36 -27.34 1.16 10.64
CA VAL A 36 -26.70 0.19 11.54
C VAL A 36 -25.25 -0.05 11.15
N ASN A 37 -24.99 -0.54 9.94
CA ASN A 37 -23.63 -0.95 9.57
C ASN A 37 -22.65 0.24 9.56
N LYS A 38 -23.04 1.40 9.02
CA LYS A 38 -22.21 2.61 9.00
C LYS A 38 -21.84 3.06 10.42
N VAL A 39 -22.82 3.12 11.32
CA VAL A 39 -22.62 3.54 12.71
C VAL A 39 -21.74 2.54 13.43
N ALA A 40 -22.02 1.23 13.32
CA ALA A 40 -21.23 0.18 13.93
C ALA A 40 -19.76 0.21 13.45
N ARG A 41 -19.52 0.41 12.14
CA ARG A 41 -18.17 0.57 11.58
C ARG A 41 -17.47 1.81 12.11
N SER A 42 -18.18 2.95 12.19
CA SER A 42 -17.63 4.20 12.73
C SER A 42 -17.23 4.02 14.19
N THR A 43 -18.10 3.46 15.02
CA THR A 43 -17.84 3.19 16.44
C THR A 43 -16.69 2.20 16.62
N LEU A 44 -16.61 1.15 15.80
CA LEU A 44 -15.49 0.21 15.83
C LEU A 44 -14.18 0.92 15.45
N SER A 45 -14.18 1.72 14.38
CA SER A 45 -13.01 2.48 13.96
C SER A 45 -12.53 3.46 15.04
N GLU A 46 -13.46 4.11 15.72
CA GLU A 46 -13.17 5.05 16.81
C GLU A 46 -12.58 4.34 18.04
N ARG A 47 -13.13 3.17 18.42
CA ARG A 47 -12.56 2.35 19.49
C ARG A 47 -11.15 1.85 19.17
N MET A 48 -10.91 1.52 17.91
CA MET A 48 -9.61 1.03 17.43
C MET A 48 -8.63 2.18 17.13
N PHE A 49 -9.07 3.44 17.21
CA PHE A 49 -8.27 4.59 16.78
C PHE A 49 -6.99 4.75 17.60
N ASN A 50 -7.10 4.61 18.93
CA ASN A 50 -5.97 4.71 19.86
C ASN A 50 -5.40 3.34 20.26
N GLN A 51 -5.87 2.25 19.65
CA GLN A 51 -5.34 0.93 19.98
C GLN A 51 -3.87 0.87 19.54
N LYS A 52 -3.00 0.47 20.47
CA LYS A 52 -1.58 0.25 20.17
C LYS A 52 -1.48 -0.83 19.09
N LYS A 53 -0.96 -0.45 17.92
CA LYS A 53 -0.58 -1.40 16.88
C LYS A 53 0.85 -1.82 17.14
N GLU A 54 1.06 -3.09 17.38
CA GLU A 54 2.41 -3.65 17.44
C GLU A 54 3.03 -3.51 16.06
N LEU A 55 4.18 -2.84 16.01
CA LEU A 55 4.98 -2.73 14.80
C LEU A 55 5.83 -4.01 14.67
N PRO A 56 6.12 -4.45 13.44
CA PRO A 56 7.02 -5.57 13.23
C PRO A 56 8.38 -5.27 13.86
N TYR A 57 9.04 -6.31 14.36
CA TYR A 57 10.39 -6.16 14.87
C TYR A 57 11.37 -5.88 13.73
N PRO A 58 12.53 -5.24 14.01
CA PRO A 58 13.56 -5.02 12.99
C PRO A 58 13.96 -6.30 12.26
N GLU A 59 14.00 -7.43 12.97
CA GLU A 59 14.34 -8.75 12.43
C GLU A 59 13.31 -9.22 11.39
N ASP A 60 12.02 -8.93 11.61
CA ASP A 60 10.95 -9.26 10.66
C ASP A 60 11.10 -8.44 9.38
N ILE A 61 11.46 -7.16 9.49
CA ILE A 61 11.71 -6.27 8.36
C ILE A 61 12.91 -6.75 7.55
N MET A 62 13.99 -7.15 8.23
CA MET A 62 15.18 -7.71 7.58
C MET A 62 14.83 -8.99 6.82
N LYS A 63 14.14 -9.93 7.47
CA LYS A 63 13.72 -11.19 6.85
C LYS A 63 12.84 -10.96 5.62
N PHE A 64 11.91 -10.01 5.70
CA PHE A 64 11.06 -9.66 4.56
C PHE A 64 11.87 -9.02 3.43
N SER A 65 12.80 -8.11 3.75
CA SER A 65 13.69 -7.50 2.76
C SER A 65 14.54 -8.54 2.04
N SER A 66 15.17 -9.47 2.76
CA SER A 66 15.98 -10.54 2.17
C SER A 66 15.14 -11.45 1.26
N TYR A 67 13.95 -11.84 1.71
CA TYR A 67 13.02 -12.61 0.88
C TYR A 67 12.69 -11.92 -0.45
N LEU A 68 12.46 -10.60 -0.44
CA LEU A 68 12.18 -9.84 -1.66
C LEU A 68 13.37 -9.80 -2.60
N VAL A 69 14.60 -9.66 -2.08
CA VAL A 69 15.84 -9.68 -2.86
C VAL A 69 16.03 -11.03 -3.53
N GLU A 70 16.03 -12.10 -2.74
CA GLU A 70 16.23 -13.47 -3.22
C GLU A 70 15.21 -13.81 -4.31
N ASN A 71 13.92 -13.50 -4.09
CA ASN A 71 12.90 -13.79 -5.09
C ASN A 71 13.05 -12.97 -6.37
N LEU A 72 13.66 -11.78 -6.34
CA LEU A 72 13.90 -10.96 -7.53
C LEU A 72 15.17 -11.39 -8.28
N GLU A 73 16.18 -11.91 -7.60
CA GLU A 73 17.41 -12.44 -8.22
C GLU A 73 17.14 -13.65 -9.11
N PHE A 74 16.19 -14.52 -8.72
CA PHE A 74 15.82 -15.71 -9.49
C PHE A 74 14.77 -15.46 -10.58
N VAL A 75 14.36 -14.22 -10.82
CA VAL A 75 13.39 -13.89 -11.87
C VAL A 75 14.09 -13.87 -13.22
N ASP A 76 13.69 -14.77 -14.10
CA ASP A 76 14.03 -14.69 -15.53
C ASP A 76 13.17 -13.61 -16.21
N LEU A 77 13.82 -12.58 -16.72
CA LEU A 77 13.20 -11.48 -17.48
C LEU A 77 13.17 -11.76 -19.00
N SER A 78 13.59 -12.95 -19.45
CA SER A 78 13.53 -13.32 -20.86
C SER A 78 12.08 -13.31 -21.36
N TYR A 79 11.85 -12.67 -22.51
CA TYR A 79 10.51 -12.52 -23.10
C TYR A 79 9.81 -13.86 -23.34
N THR A 80 10.58 -14.94 -23.48
CA THR A 80 10.11 -16.31 -23.69
C THR A 80 9.61 -17.01 -22.42
N ALA A 81 10.03 -16.57 -21.22
CA ALA A 81 9.71 -17.21 -19.95
C ALA A 81 8.56 -16.54 -19.17
N VAL A 82 8.24 -15.28 -19.49
CA VAL A 82 7.31 -14.47 -18.68
C VAL A 82 5.84 -14.73 -19.08
N SER A 83 5.20 -15.65 -18.36
CA SER A 83 3.74 -15.77 -18.32
C SER A 83 3.09 -14.54 -17.64
N GLY A 84 1.83 -14.23 -17.97
CA GLY A 84 1.09 -13.14 -17.31
C GLY A 84 0.99 -13.29 -15.78
N MET A 85 1.00 -14.53 -15.27
CA MET A 85 1.06 -14.79 -13.83
C MET A 85 2.43 -14.43 -13.24
N MET A 86 3.51 -14.73 -13.97
CA MET A 86 4.87 -14.39 -13.57
C MET A 86 5.09 -12.88 -13.59
N PHE A 87 4.61 -12.19 -14.63
CA PHE A 87 4.62 -10.72 -14.69
C PHE A 87 3.96 -10.10 -13.46
N ARG A 88 2.74 -10.55 -13.12
CA ARG A 88 2.03 -10.07 -11.93
C ARG A 88 2.82 -10.32 -10.65
N ARG A 89 3.47 -11.49 -10.51
CA ARG A 89 4.32 -11.81 -9.36
C ARG A 89 5.52 -10.87 -9.26
N ILE A 90 6.19 -10.58 -10.38
CA ILE A 90 7.33 -9.66 -10.43
C ILE A 90 6.89 -8.26 -10.02
N VAL A 91 5.78 -7.76 -10.57
CA VAL A 91 5.23 -6.45 -10.20
C VAL A 91 4.97 -6.37 -8.70
N MET A 92 4.32 -7.37 -8.10
CA MET A 92 4.07 -7.40 -6.66
C MET A 92 5.36 -7.38 -5.82
N LEU A 93 6.40 -8.11 -6.24
CA LEU A 93 7.69 -8.15 -5.54
C LEU A 93 8.41 -6.79 -5.62
N VAL A 94 8.43 -6.17 -6.80
CA VAL A 94 9.03 -4.85 -7.02
C VAL A 94 8.27 -3.78 -6.25
N GLU A 95 6.94 -3.79 -6.30
CA GLU A 95 6.11 -2.85 -5.55
C GLU A 95 6.32 -3.00 -4.03
N ALA A 96 6.32 -4.23 -3.52
CA ALA A 96 6.58 -4.49 -2.10
C ALA A 96 7.96 -3.96 -1.67
N ARG A 97 8.99 -4.16 -2.50
CA ARG A 97 10.35 -3.65 -2.26
C ARG A 97 10.39 -2.12 -2.24
N LEU A 98 9.76 -1.47 -3.22
CA LEU A 98 9.71 -0.01 -3.29
C LEU A 98 8.91 0.61 -2.13
N LEU A 99 7.81 -0.03 -1.72
CA LEU A 99 7.02 0.39 -0.55
C LEU A 99 7.82 0.25 0.74
N LEU A 100 8.52 -0.88 0.92
CA LEU A 100 9.32 -1.13 2.12
C LEU A 100 10.45 -0.12 2.24
N TYR A 101 11.14 0.16 1.13
CA TYR A 101 12.27 1.08 1.07
C TYR A 101 11.84 2.53 1.29
N ASN A 102 10.83 3.00 0.56
CA ASN A 102 10.40 4.40 0.64
C ASN A 102 9.46 4.69 1.82
N ARG A 103 8.91 3.65 2.47
CA ARG A 103 7.84 3.74 3.48
C ARG A 103 6.66 4.62 3.03
N ARG A 104 6.34 4.55 1.73
CA ARG A 104 5.30 5.35 1.07
C ARG A 104 3.94 4.67 1.16
N ARG A 105 2.88 5.46 0.98
CA ARG A 105 1.52 4.92 0.86
C ARG A 105 1.39 4.15 -0.46
N PRO A 106 0.65 3.03 -0.51
CA PRO A 106 0.44 2.26 -1.74
C PRO A 106 -0.03 3.11 -2.92
N GLY A 107 -1.02 3.98 -2.70
CA GLY A 107 -1.54 4.85 -3.76
C GLY A 107 -0.59 5.94 -4.26
N GLU A 108 0.51 6.23 -3.55
CA GLU A 108 1.58 7.09 -4.10
C GLU A 108 2.45 6.28 -5.06
N LEU A 109 2.77 5.03 -4.74
CA LEU A 109 3.56 4.16 -5.61
C LEU A 109 2.78 3.74 -6.87
N GLU A 110 1.47 3.53 -6.78
CA GLU A 110 0.60 3.25 -7.93
C GLU A 110 0.63 4.37 -8.98
N ALA A 111 0.95 5.60 -8.60
CA ALA A 111 1.10 6.73 -9.52
C ALA A 111 2.45 6.73 -10.27
N LEU A 112 3.37 5.81 -9.94
CA LEU A 112 4.66 5.67 -10.61
C LEU A 112 4.45 5.12 -12.02
N SER A 113 4.58 5.98 -13.02
CA SER A 113 4.51 5.59 -14.43
C SER A 113 5.89 5.30 -15.02
N LEU A 114 5.91 4.51 -16.10
CA LEU A 114 7.12 4.31 -16.90
C LEU A 114 7.68 5.62 -17.46
N GLN A 115 6.81 6.61 -17.74
CA GLN A 115 7.25 7.93 -18.19
C GLN A 115 7.99 8.67 -17.08
N CYS A 116 7.47 8.65 -15.85
CA CYS A 116 8.17 9.22 -14.68
C CYS A 116 9.55 8.58 -14.50
N TYR A 117 9.63 7.25 -14.62
CA TYR A 117 10.91 6.53 -14.50
C TYR A 117 11.89 6.86 -15.62
N ARG A 118 11.41 7.03 -16.86
CA ARG A 118 12.25 7.41 -18.01
C ARG A 118 12.75 8.84 -17.94
N ASN A 119 11.92 9.76 -17.42
CA ASN A 119 12.22 11.18 -17.30
C ASN A 119 12.95 11.53 -15.99
N ARG A 120 13.36 10.54 -15.21
CA ARG A 120 14.07 10.76 -13.95
C ARG A 120 15.38 11.52 -14.19
N SER A 121 15.78 12.32 -13.22
CA SER A 121 17.07 13.00 -13.27
C SER A 121 18.18 11.97 -13.05
N LYS A 122 19.06 11.82 -14.04
CA LYS A 122 20.26 10.97 -13.95
C LYS A 122 21.53 11.77 -13.75
N GLU A 123 21.50 13.06 -14.04
CA GLU A 123 22.67 13.92 -14.07
C GLU A 123 22.63 14.96 -12.95
N VAL A 124 23.80 15.24 -12.41
CA VAL A 124 24.04 16.23 -11.37
C VAL A 124 24.36 17.55 -12.08
N SER A 125 23.54 18.58 -11.87
CA SER A 125 23.77 19.91 -12.45
C SER A 125 25.10 20.51 -11.95
N GLY A 126 25.70 21.45 -12.70
CA GLY A 126 26.96 22.10 -12.30
C GLY A 126 26.92 22.78 -10.92
N THR A 127 25.75 23.26 -10.49
CA THR A 127 25.53 23.85 -9.16
C THR A 127 25.53 22.81 -8.03
N GLU A 128 25.22 21.56 -8.34
CA GLU A 128 25.15 20.45 -7.39
C GLU A 128 26.53 19.83 -7.11
N LEU A 129 27.51 20.05 -8.00
CA LEU A 129 28.89 19.55 -7.82
C LEU A 129 29.59 20.20 -6.62
N SER A 130 29.41 21.51 -6.41
CA SER A 130 30.01 22.21 -5.26
C SER A 130 29.38 21.81 -3.93
N LEU A 131 28.07 21.52 -3.93
CA LEU A 131 27.38 20.95 -2.76
C LEU A 131 27.83 19.52 -2.49
N ARG A 132 28.04 18.75 -3.55
CA ARG A 132 28.53 17.37 -3.45
C ARG A 132 29.90 17.29 -2.82
N GLU A 133 30.79 18.27 -3.01
CA GLU A 133 32.10 18.29 -2.34
C GLU A 133 31.99 18.34 -0.82
N GLN A 134 30.98 19.05 -0.30
CA GLN A 134 30.73 19.23 1.14
C GLN A 134 30.12 17.98 1.81
N LEU A 135 29.60 17.04 1.01
CA LEU A 135 29.04 15.79 1.51
C LEU A 135 30.12 14.87 2.10
N SER A 136 29.76 14.15 3.14
CA SER A 136 30.55 13.05 3.69
C SER A 136 30.76 11.94 2.64
N LYS A 137 31.73 11.07 2.88
CA LYS A 137 31.99 9.92 2.00
C LYS A 137 30.74 9.03 1.86
N PHE A 138 30.03 8.83 2.96
CA PHE A 138 28.81 8.04 2.99
C PHE A 138 27.68 8.67 2.16
N GLU A 139 27.46 9.98 2.29
CA GLU A 139 26.41 10.69 1.54
C GLU A 139 26.71 10.72 0.03
N LYS A 140 27.99 10.85 -0.36
CA LYS A 140 28.42 10.73 -1.75
C LYS A 140 28.08 9.37 -2.33
N GLU A 141 28.42 8.31 -1.60
CA GLU A 141 28.11 6.93 -1.99
C GLU A 141 26.60 6.68 -2.04
N MET A 142 25.84 7.26 -1.12
CA MET A 142 24.37 7.19 -1.14
C MET A 142 23.78 7.88 -2.37
N LEU A 143 24.31 9.04 -2.75
CA LEU A 143 23.86 9.79 -3.93
C LEU A 143 24.17 9.04 -5.24
N ASP A 144 25.31 8.35 -5.31
CA ASP A 144 25.71 7.59 -6.51
C ASP A 144 24.87 6.33 -6.73
N ASN A 145 24.44 5.69 -5.65
CA ASN A 145 23.70 4.43 -5.72
C ASN A 145 22.17 4.62 -5.78
N GLN A 146 21.68 5.84 -5.54
CA GLN A 146 20.24 6.11 -5.47
C GLN A 146 19.75 6.89 -6.67
N GLU A 147 18.70 6.37 -7.29
CA GLU A 147 17.97 7.10 -8.32
C GLU A 147 16.72 7.73 -7.76
N LEU A 148 16.52 9.02 -8.07
CA LEU A 148 15.34 9.78 -7.66
C LEU A 148 14.33 9.85 -8.80
N VAL A 149 13.11 9.39 -8.55
CA VAL A 149 11.98 9.53 -9.47
C VAL A 149 10.93 10.44 -8.85
N GLU A 150 10.56 11.51 -9.57
CA GLU A 150 9.48 12.39 -9.17
C GLU A 150 8.15 11.88 -9.72
N ILE A 151 7.17 11.71 -8.82
CA ILE A 151 5.80 11.33 -9.14
C ILE A 151 4.82 12.43 -8.70
N ARG A 152 3.63 12.43 -9.30
CA ARG A 152 2.57 13.38 -8.96
C ARG A 152 1.78 12.88 -7.75
N GLY A 153 1.89 13.59 -6.64
CA GLY A 153 1.08 13.40 -5.44
C GLY A 153 -0.31 14.04 -5.54
N LYS A 154 -1.05 13.94 -4.44
CA LYS A 154 -2.35 14.60 -4.29
C LYS A 154 -2.19 16.11 -4.51
N ASN A 155 -3.18 16.73 -5.16
CA ASN A 155 -3.23 18.16 -5.46
C ASN A 155 -2.06 18.68 -6.33
N GLY A 156 -1.36 17.80 -7.05
CA GLY A 156 -0.25 18.20 -7.92
C GLY A 156 1.08 18.45 -7.19
N THR A 157 1.17 18.11 -5.90
CA THR A 157 2.44 18.13 -5.16
C THR A 157 3.42 17.11 -5.76
N ARG A 158 4.70 17.44 -5.83
CA ARG A 158 5.74 16.48 -6.24
C ARG A 158 6.08 15.55 -5.09
N VAL A 159 6.08 14.26 -5.36
CA VAL A 159 6.44 13.23 -4.40
C VAL A 159 7.67 12.51 -4.93
N GLN A 160 8.67 12.37 -4.07
CA GLN A 160 9.93 11.72 -4.41
C GLN A 160 9.85 10.24 -4.04
N CYS A 161 10.14 9.39 -5.01
CA CYS A 161 10.34 7.96 -4.86
C CYS A 161 11.78 7.62 -5.25
N THR A 162 12.51 7.03 -4.31
CA THR A 162 13.90 6.63 -4.52
C THR A 162 13.96 5.12 -4.76
N GLY A 163 14.77 4.71 -5.73
CA GLY A 163 15.08 3.30 -5.99
C GLY A 163 16.57 3.05 -5.86
N TYR A 164 16.94 1.87 -5.37
CA TYR A 164 18.32 1.39 -5.40
C TYR A 164 18.48 0.54 -6.67
N LEU A 165 19.35 0.94 -7.59
CA LEU A 165 19.80 0.08 -8.68
C LEU A 165 21.00 -0.71 -8.16
N SER A 166 20.74 -1.88 -7.59
CA SER A 166 21.82 -2.81 -7.26
C SER A 166 22.31 -3.45 -8.56
N GLU A 167 23.30 -2.85 -9.22
CA GLU A 167 24.27 -3.63 -9.99
C GLU A 167 25.33 -4.25 -9.06
N GLY A 168 25.43 -3.80 -7.81
CA GLY A 168 26.20 -4.42 -6.75
C GLY A 168 25.32 -4.70 -5.55
N GLY A 169 25.40 -5.92 -5.01
CA GLY A 169 24.67 -6.35 -3.82
C GLY A 169 24.91 -5.42 -2.62
N TYR A 170 23.98 -5.47 -1.67
CA TYR A 170 24.07 -4.74 -0.42
C TYR A 170 25.44 -4.95 0.23
N PRO A 171 26.21 -3.88 0.55
CA PRO A 171 27.23 -4.00 1.56
C PRO A 171 26.51 -4.19 2.89
N CYS A 172 26.33 -5.45 3.27
CA CYS A 172 25.96 -5.83 4.63
C CYS A 172 27.16 -5.49 5.51
N ASN A 173 27.34 -4.21 5.83
CA ASN A 173 28.32 -3.80 6.83
C ASN A 173 27.72 -4.14 8.20
N GLU A 174 28.22 -5.22 8.79
CA GLU A 174 27.97 -5.68 10.16
C GLU A 174 28.43 -4.68 11.25
N LEU A 175 28.45 -3.38 10.98
CA LEU A 175 29.12 -2.37 11.81
C LEU A 175 28.20 -1.31 12.44
N SER A 176 26.89 -1.53 12.52
CA SER A 176 25.98 -0.65 13.28
C SER A 176 25.32 -1.31 14.51
N CYS A 177 25.77 -2.50 14.89
CA CYS A 177 25.49 -3.11 16.19
C CYS A 177 26.78 -3.17 17.04
N GLN A 178 27.28 -2.00 17.45
CA GLN A 178 28.13 -1.82 18.63
C GLN A 178 27.75 -0.53 19.34
#